data_AF-A0A2W4U3G6-F1
#
_entry.id   AF-A0A2W4U3G6-F1
#
_cell.length_a   1.000
_cell.length_b   1.000
_cell.length_c   1.000
_cell.angle_alpha   90.00
_cell.angle_beta   90.00
_cell.angle_gamma   90.00
#
_symmetry.space_group_name_H-M   'P 1'
#
loop_
_entity.id
_entity.type
_entity.pdbx_description
1 polymer ?
#
loop_
_entity_poly.entity_id
_entity_poly.type
_entity_poly.pdbx_seq_one_letter_code
_entity_poly.pdbx_strand_id
1 'polypeptide(L)' 'MVKDEMREIAYSLDALVPGLYIWCGPLKIRLWGSLPEENYPGTIHSAVGIAVVLPGYRIYSTYRGSYDPQ' A
#
# COMPACT_ATOMS: atom_id res chain seq x y z
N MET A 1 5.24 9.27 -16.63
CA MET A 1 5.38 8.40 -15.45
C MET A 1 3.99 7.97 -15.04
N VAL A 2 3.60 6.73 -15.33
CA VAL A 2 2.28 6.20 -14.91
C VAL A 2 2.34 6.03 -13.40
N LYS A 3 1.47 6.72 -12.66
CA LYS A 3 1.36 6.52 -11.21
C LYS A 3 0.64 5.21 -10.96
N ASP A 4 1.33 4.27 -10.34
CA ASP A 4 0.74 3.02 -9.89
C ASP A 4 0.39 3.16 -8.40
N GLU A 5 -0.82 3.65 -8.15
CA GLU A 5 -1.31 3.92 -6.79
C GLU A 5 -1.37 2.66 -5.93
N MET A 6 -1.56 1.48 -6.55
CA MET A 6 -1.55 0.21 -5.82
C MET A 6 -0.14 -0.15 -5.36
N ARG A 7 0.86 0.07 -6.22
CA ARG A 7 2.28 -0.05 -5.87
C ARG A 7 2.71 0.93 -4.79
N GLU A 8 2.23 2.18 -4.83
CA GLU A 8 2.50 3.18 -3.77
C GLU A 8 1.95 2.75 -2.40
N ILE A 9 0.74 2.19 -2.38
CA ILE A 9 0.15 1.64 -1.16
C ILE A 9 0.94 0.41 -0.70
N ALA A 10 1.21 -0.56 -1.58
CA ALA A 10 1.95 -1.78 -1.27
C ALA A 10 3.30 -1.46 -0.61
N TYR A 11 4.08 -0.58 -1.24
CA TYR A 11 5.36 -0.11 -0.71
C TYR A 11 5.22 0.50 0.69
N SER A 12 4.23 1.37 0.88
CA SER A 12 4.03 2.02 2.17
C SER A 12 3.66 1.04 3.27
N LEU A 13 2.91 -0.02 2.95
CA LEU A 13 2.56 -1.07 3.91
C LEU A 13 3.75 -1.97 4.23
N ASP A 14 4.52 -2.34 3.21
CA ASP A 14 5.70 -3.21 3.33
C ASP A 14 6.84 -2.54 4.12
N ALA A 15 7.10 -1.26 3.83
CA ALA A 15 8.07 -0.44 4.55
C ALA A 15 7.53 0.14 5.88
N LEU A 16 6.28 -0.19 6.25
CA LEU A 16 5.62 0.28 7.47
C LEU A 16 5.69 1.81 7.63
N VAL A 17 5.49 2.53 6.52
CA VAL A 17 5.41 4.00 6.51
C VAL A 17 4.05 4.42 7.09
N PRO A 18 4.01 5.32 8.09
CA PRO A 18 2.76 5.76 8.67
C PRO A 18 1.81 6.39 7.65
N GLY A 19 0.53 6.04 7.76
CA GLY A 19 -0.51 6.54 6.88
C GLY A 19 -1.82 5.76 6.96
N LEU A 20 -2.83 6.31 6.28
CA LEU A 20 -4.12 5.66 6.03
C LEU A 20 -4.24 5.37 4.54
N TYR A 21 -4.50 4.10 4.22
CA TYR A 21 -4.55 3.61 2.85
C TYR A 21 -5.88 2.89 2.63
N ILE A 22 -6.62 3.29 1.61
CA ILE A 22 -7.89 2.67 1.21
C ILE A 22 -7.82 2.42 -0.29
N TRP A 23 -8.20 1.21 -0.70
CA TRP A 23 -8.37 0.89 -2.12
C TRP A 23 -9.71 0.19 -2.33
N CYS A 24 -10.45 0.63 -3.34
CA CYS A 24 -11.72 0.03 -3.74
C CYS A 24 -11.95 0.27 -5.25
N GLY A 25 -11.65 -0.72 -6.09
CA GLY A 25 -11.80 -0.58 -7.55
C GLY A 25 -10.94 0.57 -8.10
N PRO A 26 -11.50 1.60 -8.76
CA PRO A 26 -10.74 2.77 -9.21
C PRO A 26 -10.42 3.78 -8.09
N LEU A 27 -11.10 3.69 -6.94
CA LEU A 27 -10.83 4.60 -5.82
C LEU A 27 -9.57 4.16 -5.07
N LYS A 28 -8.66 5.11 -4.87
CA LYS A 28 -7.45 4.99 -4.07
C LYS A 28 -7.34 6.23 -3.19
N ILE A 29 -7.28 6.03 -1.88
CA ILE A 29 -7.07 7.12 -0.93
C ILE A 29 -5.79 6.80 -0.16
N ARG A 30 -4.87 7.75 -0.17
CA ARG A 30 -3.64 7.70 0.58
C ARG A 30 -3.47 9.01 1.34
N LEU A 31 -3.48 8.92 2.66
CA LEU A 31 -3.09 10.00 3.55
C LEU A 31 -1.70 9.65 4.10
N TRP A 32 -0.70 10.50 3.82
CA TRP A 32 0.73 10.26 4.08
C TRP A 32 1.33 9.11 3.23
N GLY A 33 2.21 8.28 3.82
CA GLY A 33 3.02 7.32 3.08
C GLY A 33 4.21 7.92 2.32
N SER A 34 4.81 7.10 1.47
CA SER A 34 5.94 7.48 0.63
C SER A 34 5.74 7.01 -0.80
N LEU A 35 6.49 7.57 -1.75
CA LEU A 35 6.61 6.97 -3.08
C LEU A 35 7.50 5.72 -3.00
N PRO A 36 7.25 4.71 -3.84
CA PRO A 36 8.07 3.52 -3.93
C PRO A 36 9.47 3.85 -4.47
N GLU A 37 10.46 3.09 -4.04
CA GLU A 37 11.77 3.06 -4.69
C GLU A 37 11.61 2.61 -6.16
N GLU A 38 12.52 3.06 -7.03
CA GLU A 38 12.41 2.84 -8.47
C GLU A 38 12.24 1.36 -8.83
N ASN A 39 12.93 0.47 -8.12
CA ASN A 39 12.97 -0.97 -8.33
C ASN A 39 11.99 -1.77 -7.45
N TYR A 40 11.13 -1.12 -6.65
CA TYR A 40 10.19 -1.85 -5.78
C TYR A 40 9.19 -2.66 -6.62
N PRO A 41 9.16 -4.00 -6.53
CA PRO A 41 8.38 -4.82 -7.44
C PRO A 41 6.94 -5.08 -6.97
N GLY A 42 6.64 -4.80 -5.70
CA GLY A 42 5.42 -5.27 -5.06
C GLY A 42 4.15 -4.51 -5.44
N THR A 43 3.00 -5.18 -5.36
CA THR A 43 1.67 -4.59 -5.53
C THR A 43 0.63 -5.30 -4.67
N ILE A 44 -0.57 -4.72 -4.53
CA ILE A 44 -1.68 -5.36 -3.79
C ILE A 44 -2.56 -6.13 -4.76
N HIS A 45 -2.66 -7.44 -4.57
CA HIS A 45 -3.48 -8.36 -5.36
C HIS A 45 -4.91 -8.49 -4.80
N SER A 46 -5.52 -7.36 -4.43
CA SER A 46 -6.92 -7.31 -3.96
C SER A 46 -7.63 -6.08 -4.51
N ALA A 47 -8.88 -6.27 -4.94
CA ALA A 47 -9.71 -5.17 -5.46
C ALA A 47 -10.15 -4.18 -4.37
N VAL A 48 -10.28 -4.65 -3.12
CA VAL A 48 -10.81 -3.87 -2.00
C VAL A 48 -10.01 -4.11 -0.72
N GLY A 49 -9.76 -3.05 0.03
CA GLY A 49 -9.24 -3.13 1.39
C GLY A 49 -8.87 -1.78 1.99
N ILE A 50 -8.48 -1.85 3.26
CA ILE A 50 -8.06 -0.72 4.07
C ILE A 50 -6.89 -1.14 4.94
N ALA A 51 -5.96 -0.23 5.13
CA ALA A 51 -4.86 -0.39 6.06
C ALA A 51 -4.54 0.93 6.75
N VAL A 52 -4.15 0.85 8.02
CA VAL A 52 -3.57 1.95 8.78
C VAL A 52 -2.23 1.50 9.32
N VAL A 53 -1.21 2.33 9.11
CA VAL A 53 0.11 2.18 9.70
C VAL A 53 0.29 3.31 10.68
N LEU A 54 0.53 2.95 11.94
CA LEU A 54 0.85 3.86 13.02
C LEU A 54 2.36 3.85 13.27
N PRO A 55 2.91 4.93 13.85
CA PRO A 55 4.30 4.94 14.31
C PRO A 55 4.63 3.76 15.23
N GLY A 56 5.89 3.33 15.20
CA GLY A 56 6.37 2.19 16.00
C GLY A 56 5.97 0.82 15.44
N TYR A 57 5.96 0.68 14.10
CA TYR A 57 5.77 -0.60 13.39
C TYR A 57 4.41 -1.29 13.65
N ARG A 58 3.37 -0.51 13.90
CA ARG A 58 2.01 -1.04 14.14
C ARG A 58 1.18 -0.90 12.87
N ILE A 59 0.83 -2.02 12.25
CA ILE A 59 -0.03 -2.05 11.07
C ILE A 59 -1.32 -2.83 11.37
N TYR A 60 -2.44 -2.29 10.92
CA TYR A 60 -3.73 -2.99 10.88
C TYR A 60 -4.21 -2.94 9.45
N SER A 61 -4.39 -4.10 8.82
CA SER A 61 -4.76 -4.21 7.41
C SER A 61 -5.79 -5.31 7.21
N THR A 62 -6.73 -5.07 6.29
CA THR A 62 -7.62 -6.13 5.78
C THR A 62 -6.93 -7.01 4.74
N TYR A 63 -5.81 -6.55 4.15
CA TYR A 63 -5.03 -7.33 3.21
C TYR A 63 -4.17 -8.37 3.95
N ARG A 64 -4.24 -9.62 3.48
CA ARG A 64 -3.48 -10.76 4.03
C ARG A 64 -2.66 -11.51 2.97
N GLY A 65 -2.59 -10.99 1.74
CA GLY A 65 -1.86 -11.61 0.63
C GLY A 65 -0.38 -11.22 0.61
N SER A 66 0.39 -11.83 -0.30
CA SER A 66 1.76 -11.37 -0.61
C SER A 66 1.73 -10.12 -1.49
N TYR A 67 2.76 -9.29 -1.41
CA TYR A 67 2.97 -8.19 -2.35
C TYR A 67 3.73 -8.61 -3.61
N ASP A 68 4.32 -9.81 -3.62
CA ASP A 68 5.17 -10.27 -4.73
C ASP A 68 4.43 -10.23 -6.08
N PRO A 69 5.12 -9.89 -7.18
CA PRO A 69 4.57 -9.99 -8.52
C PRO A 69 4.00 -11.39 -8.80
N GLN A 70 2.86 -11.44 -9.50
CA GLN A 70 2.24 -12.68 -10.00
C GLN A 70 2.24 -12.70 -11.53
#